data_AF-A0A8J7WRD2-F1
#
_entry.id   AF-A0A8J7WRD2-F1
#
_cell.length_a   1.000
_cell.length_b   1.000
_cell.length_c   1.000
_cell.angle_alpha   90.00
_cell.angle_beta   90.00
_cell.angle_gamma   90.00
#
_symmetry.space_group_name_H-M   'P 1'
#
loop_
_entity.id
_entity.type
_entity.pdbx_description
1 polymer ?
#
loop_
_entity_poly.entity_id
_entity_poly.type
_entity_poly.pdbx_seq_one_letter_code
_entity_poly.pdbx_strand_id
1 'polypeptide(L)'
;MGLFDKLFNDDEKEKQEAARRAAAEKYAEEHNRSHAEAASREHAPAKKTAEKASAEKAAARPAAKKAPAAKKTTAASRASVPHQAAPHTHTPEAPNHTHAASSAAAATAAHDQAMTLHVLSHIPDHAPREDDPHYHLFEQAKARLKRQGLWRCMINDDLCDGVPELHHSYIEFSQINQVDPKKVEQALGLHFENDEDFQEWAESPGNLEVLCVAHHRAHYGIHMIPGPLWEALRFHKKGTMAAAEFVPASEAGD
;
A
#
# COMPACT_ATOMS: atom_id res chain seq x y z
N MET A 1 31.28 36.02 -11.50
CA MET A 1 29.93 35.78 -12.06
C MET A 1 29.07 36.95 -11.63
N GLY A 2 28.63 37.74 -12.61
CA GLY A 2 28.14 39.11 -12.39
C GLY A 2 26.68 39.15 -11.95
N LEU A 3 26.30 40.24 -11.30
CA LEU A 3 24.93 40.52 -10.83
C LEU A 3 23.87 40.37 -11.95
N PHE A 4 24.27 40.49 -13.22
CA PHE A 4 23.41 40.31 -14.39
C PHE A 4 23.00 38.85 -14.66
N ASP A 5 23.84 37.84 -14.37
CA ASP A 5 23.48 36.42 -14.59
C ASP A 5 22.42 35.92 -13.61
N LYS A 6 22.25 36.62 -12.49
CA LYS A 6 21.26 36.26 -11.47
C LYS A 6 19.85 36.71 -11.86
N LEU A 7 19.71 37.88 -12.46
CA LEU A 7 18.41 38.45 -12.84
C LEU A 7 17.74 37.66 -13.98
N PHE A 8 18.50 37.20 -14.98
CA PHE A 8 17.92 36.41 -16.09
C PHE A 8 17.48 35.00 -15.67
N ASN A 9 18.09 34.43 -14.63
CA ASN A 9 17.69 33.11 -14.13
C ASN A 9 16.41 33.14 -13.29
N ASP A 10 16.12 34.26 -12.62
CA ASP A 10 14.92 34.38 -11.79
C ASP A 10 13.65 34.48 -12.67
N ASP A 11 13.70 35.21 -13.80
CA ASP A 11 12.58 35.31 -14.75
C ASP A 11 12.23 33.97 -15.43
N GLU A 12 13.25 33.20 -15.84
CA GLU A 12 13.03 31.89 -16.45
C GLU A 12 12.48 30.88 -15.44
N LYS A 13 12.93 30.95 -14.17
CA LYS A 13 12.39 30.14 -13.09
C LYS A 13 10.93 30.48 -12.82
N GLU A 14 10.56 31.75 -12.78
CA GLU A 14 9.17 32.18 -12.57
C GLU A 14 8.27 31.71 -13.72
N LYS A 15 8.72 31.81 -14.98
CA LYS A 15 7.99 31.26 -16.13
C LYS A 15 7.80 29.75 -16.03
N GLN A 16 8.82 29.00 -15.61
CA GLN A 16 8.71 27.55 -15.43
C GLN A 16 7.74 27.18 -14.31
N GLU A 17 7.75 27.90 -13.19
CA GLU A 17 6.79 27.69 -12.10
C GLU A 17 5.36 28.04 -12.53
N ALA A 18 5.16 29.14 -13.27
CA ALA A 18 3.86 29.51 -13.83
C ALA A 18 3.33 28.46 -14.82
N ALA A 19 4.19 27.94 -15.71
CA ALA A 19 3.83 26.88 -16.64
C ALA A 19 3.44 25.58 -15.92
N ARG A 20 4.14 25.23 -14.83
CA ARG A 20 3.79 24.07 -13.99
C ARG A 20 2.45 24.24 -13.30
N ARG A 21 2.15 25.43 -12.76
CA ARG A 21 0.85 25.73 -12.16
C ARG A 21 -0.29 25.64 -13.17
N ALA A 22 -0.12 26.23 -14.36
CA ALA A 22 -1.12 26.15 -15.43
C ALA A 22 -1.37 24.70 -15.90
N ALA A 23 -0.31 23.88 -15.98
CA ALA A 23 -0.44 22.47 -16.31
C ALA A 23 -1.20 21.67 -15.22
N ALA A 24 -0.93 21.96 -13.95
CA ALA A 24 -1.63 21.32 -12.82
C ALA A 24 -3.12 21.70 -12.77
N GLU A 25 -3.46 22.98 -12.99
CA GLU A 25 -4.85 23.45 -13.07
C GLU A 25 -5.61 22.77 -14.23
N LYS A 26 -5.00 22.69 -15.41
CA LYS A 26 -5.59 22.02 -16.57
C LYS A 26 -5.83 20.53 -16.30
N TYR A 27 -4.86 19.85 -15.67
CA TYR A 27 -5.02 18.44 -15.30
C TYR A 27 -6.18 18.24 -14.32
N ALA A 28 -6.29 19.10 -13.30
CA ALA A 28 -7.39 19.05 -12.33
C ALA A 28 -8.76 19.27 -13.00
N GLU A 29 -8.86 20.19 -13.96
CA GLU A 29 -10.10 20.44 -14.72
C GLU A 29 -10.48 19.22 -15.59
N GLU A 30 -9.51 18.65 -16.31
CA GLU A 30 -9.74 17.45 -17.14
C GLU A 30 -10.16 16.24 -16.30
N HIS A 31 -9.54 16.06 -15.13
CA HIS A 31 -9.87 15.00 -14.17
C HIS A 31 -11.26 15.18 -13.56
N ASN A 32 -11.63 16.40 -13.16
CA ASN A 32 -12.98 16.66 -12.64
C ASN A 32 -14.06 16.46 -13.71
N ARG A 33 -13.76 16.78 -14.98
CA ARG A 33 -14.67 16.53 -16.09
C ARG A 33 -14.87 15.04 -16.35
N SER A 34 -13.82 14.22 -16.31
CA SER A 34 -13.97 12.77 -16.51
C SER A 34 -14.81 12.12 -15.41
N HIS A 35 -14.68 12.58 -14.16
CA HIS A 35 -15.53 12.15 -13.05
C HIS A 35 -17.00 12.55 -13.21
N ALA A 36 -17.26 13.79 -13.64
CA ALA A 36 -18.63 14.23 -13.93
C ALA A 36 -19.28 13.41 -15.08
N GLU A 37 -18.51 13.09 -16.12
CA GLU A 37 -18.97 12.24 -17.21
C GLU A 37 -19.24 10.80 -16.76
N ALA A 38 -18.38 10.23 -15.92
CA ALA A 38 -18.57 8.89 -15.36
C ALA A 38 -19.85 8.82 -14.50
N ALA A 39 -20.06 9.78 -13.59
CA ALA A 39 -21.26 9.85 -12.76
C ALA A 39 -22.55 10.00 -13.59
N SER A 40 -22.48 10.73 -14.72
CA SER A 40 -23.64 10.89 -15.61
C SER A 40 -24.04 9.60 -16.34
N ARG A 41 -23.10 8.67 -16.55
CA ARG A 41 -23.37 7.38 -17.20
C ARG A 41 -24.06 6.38 -16.26
N GLU A 42 -23.75 6.42 -14.96
CA GLU A 42 -24.37 5.52 -13.98
C GLU A 42 -25.84 5.88 -13.67
N HIS A 43 -26.24 7.13 -13.89
CA HIS A 43 -27.62 7.59 -13.66
C HIS A 43 -28.49 7.70 -14.91
N ALA A 44 -28.03 7.20 -16.07
CA ALA A 44 -28.86 7.14 -17.26
C ALA A 44 -30.05 6.18 -17.04
N PRO A 45 -31.30 6.65 -17.07
CA PRO A 45 -32.46 5.80 -16.83
C PRO A 45 -32.56 4.76 -17.94
N ALA A 46 -32.55 3.47 -17.55
CA ALA A 46 -32.77 2.36 -18.46
C ALA A 46 -34.05 2.59 -19.27
N LYS A 47 -33.90 2.86 -20.58
CA LYS A 47 -35.03 2.92 -21.52
C LYS A 47 -35.73 1.56 -21.51
N LYS A 48 -36.85 1.47 -20.78
CA LYS A 48 -37.81 0.38 -20.88
C LYS A 48 -38.34 0.32 -22.31
N THR A 49 -37.86 -0.62 -23.10
CA THR A 49 -38.58 -1.15 -24.26
C THR A 49 -39.73 -2.01 -23.72
N ALA A 50 -40.96 -1.54 -23.90
CA ALA A 50 -42.18 -2.24 -23.53
C ALA A 50 -42.84 -2.81 -24.79
N GLU A 51 -42.83 -4.13 -24.93
CA GLU A 51 -43.80 -4.88 -25.74
C GLU A 51 -44.44 -6.00 -24.90
N LYS A 52 -45.61 -5.66 -24.35
CA LYS A 52 -46.89 -6.38 -24.37
C LYS A 52 -46.89 -7.93 -24.38
N ALA A 53 -47.31 -8.54 -23.25
CA ALA A 53 -48.26 -9.68 -23.22
C ALA A 53 -48.85 -9.94 -21.81
N SER A 54 -50.17 -9.76 -21.70
CA SER A 54 -51.20 -10.52 -20.93
C SER A 54 -51.01 -10.96 -19.46
N ALA A 55 -51.97 -10.51 -18.63
CA ALA A 55 -52.78 -11.19 -17.59
C ALA A 55 -52.33 -12.60 -17.11
N GLU A 56 -52.35 -12.95 -15.82
CA GLU A 56 -53.51 -12.95 -14.92
C GLU A 56 -53.08 -13.37 -13.48
N LYS A 57 -53.93 -13.04 -12.50
CA LYS A 57 -54.21 -13.75 -11.24
C LYS A 57 -53.60 -13.20 -9.92
N ALA A 58 -54.54 -12.75 -9.10
CA ALA A 58 -54.43 -12.24 -7.75
C ALA A 58 -54.27 -13.35 -6.70
N ALA A 59 -53.58 -13.04 -5.59
CA ALA A 59 -53.89 -13.57 -4.26
C ALA A 59 -53.36 -12.64 -3.13
N ALA A 60 -54.33 -12.15 -2.36
CA ALA A 60 -54.35 -11.68 -0.97
C ALA A 60 -53.04 -11.51 -0.12
N ARG A 61 -52.88 -10.27 0.38
CA ARG A 61 -52.57 -9.78 1.76
C ARG A 61 -52.40 -10.83 2.91
N PRO A 62 -51.72 -10.53 4.05
CA PRO A 62 -51.73 -9.20 4.71
C PRO A 62 -50.44 -8.72 5.41
N ALA A 63 -50.55 -7.48 5.88
CA ALA A 63 -49.62 -6.71 6.70
C ALA A 63 -49.42 -7.26 8.13
N ALA A 64 -48.23 -7.01 8.69
CA ALA A 64 -47.94 -7.02 10.13
C ALA A 64 -46.99 -5.84 10.42
N LYS A 65 -47.48 -4.77 11.05
CA LYS A 65 -47.51 -4.49 12.51
C LYS A 65 -46.20 -3.90 13.05
N LYS A 66 -46.34 -2.69 13.60
CA LYS A 66 -45.36 -1.91 14.36
C LYS A 66 -45.24 -2.40 15.82
N ALA A 67 -44.02 -2.18 16.35
CA ALA A 67 -43.63 -1.88 17.75
C ALA A 67 -43.66 -3.03 18.78
N PRO A 68 -42.93 -2.96 19.93
CA PRO A 68 -42.22 -1.82 20.51
C PRO A 68 -40.79 -2.09 21.06
N ALA A 69 -40.17 -1.02 21.57
CA ALA A 69 -38.95 -1.01 22.37
C ALA A 69 -39.10 -1.68 23.74
N ALA A 70 -38.03 -2.33 24.24
CA ALA A 70 -37.81 -2.55 25.67
C ALA A 70 -36.34 -2.88 26.03
N LYS A 71 -35.82 -2.07 26.96
CA LYS A 71 -35.01 -2.38 28.17
C LYS A 71 -33.63 -3.05 28.10
N LYS A 72 -32.68 -2.30 28.69
CA LYS A 72 -31.44 -2.71 29.38
C LYS A 72 -31.60 -3.94 30.29
N THR A 73 -30.61 -4.85 30.23
CA THR A 73 -30.10 -5.76 31.28
C THR A 73 -28.59 -5.90 31.04
N THR A 74 -27.71 -5.34 31.88
CA THR A 74 -26.99 -5.95 33.03
C THR A 74 -26.23 -7.26 32.75
N ALA A 75 -24.90 -7.15 32.87
CA ALA A 75 -23.95 -8.06 33.51
C ALA A 75 -23.71 -9.49 32.95
N ALA A 76 -22.45 -9.67 32.54
CA ALA A 76 -21.55 -10.79 32.83
C ALA A 76 -22.01 -12.24 32.57
N SER A 77 -21.35 -12.89 31.60
CA SER A 77 -20.87 -14.27 31.77
C SER A 77 -19.77 -14.57 30.76
N ARG A 78 -18.56 -14.85 31.26
CA ARG A 78 -17.45 -15.47 30.52
C ARG A 78 -17.87 -16.90 30.16
N ALA A 79 -18.18 -17.15 28.89
CA ALA A 79 -18.21 -18.50 28.35
C ALA A 79 -16.79 -18.87 27.89
N SER A 80 -16.11 -19.68 28.71
CA SER A 80 -14.90 -20.37 28.30
C SER A 80 -15.27 -21.36 27.20
N VAL A 81 -14.64 -21.24 26.04
CA VAL A 81 -14.70 -22.25 24.98
C VAL A 81 -13.95 -23.49 25.47
N PRO A 82 -14.56 -24.68 25.53
CA PRO A 82 -13.82 -25.90 25.81
C PRO A 82 -12.95 -26.23 24.60
N HIS A 83 -11.63 -26.10 24.78
CA HIS A 83 -10.64 -26.64 23.86
C HIS A 83 -10.76 -28.17 23.92
N GLN A 84 -11.30 -28.77 22.85
CA GLN A 84 -11.29 -30.23 22.71
C GLN A 84 -9.84 -30.67 22.50
N ALA A 85 -9.21 -31.10 23.60
CA ALA A 85 -7.97 -31.83 23.55
C ALA A 85 -8.25 -33.19 22.91
N ALA A 86 -7.80 -33.38 21.67
CA ALA A 86 -7.70 -34.70 21.08
C ALA A 86 -6.64 -35.50 21.87
N PRO A 87 -6.91 -36.76 22.25
CA PRO A 87 -5.90 -37.61 22.87
C PRO A 87 -4.89 -38.02 21.80
N HIS A 88 -3.72 -37.39 21.81
CA HIS A 88 -2.55 -37.90 21.10
C HIS A 88 -2.11 -39.20 21.77
N THR A 89 -2.43 -40.33 21.14
CA THR A 89 -1.83 -41.62 21.45
C THR A 89 -0.34 -41.55 21.11
N HIS A 90 0.49 -41.44 22.14
CA HIS A 90 1.93 -41.65 22.04
C HIS A 90 2.19 -43.12 21.73
N THR A 91 2.47 -43.43 20.46
CA THR A 91 3.16 -44.65 20.06
C THR A 91 4.66 -44.38 20.20
N PRO A 92 5.43 -45.11 21.03
CA PRO A 92 6.88 -45.01 21.04
C PRO A 92 7.42 -45.81 19.86
N GLU A 93 7.49 -45.19 18.68
CA GLU A 93 8.15 -45.77 17.52
C GLU A 93 9.65 -45.42 17.53
N ALA A 94 10.45 -46.42 17.25
CA ALA A 94 11.90 -46.49 17.51
C ALA A 94 12.72 -45.41 16.78
N PRO A 95 13.89 -45.02 17.32
CA PRO A 95 14.80 -44.09 16.66
C PRO A 95 15.51 -44.80 15.51
N ASN A 96 15.00 -44.67 14.29
CA ASN A 96 15.70 -45.15 13.10
C ASN A 96 15.65 -44.12 11.97
N HIS A 97 16.14 -42.91 12.25
CA HIS A 97 16.62 -42.00 11.22
C HIS A 97 18.13 -42.19 11.08
N THR A 98 18.54 -43.29 10.44
CA THR A 98 19.81 -43.30 9.73
C THR A 98 19.73 -42.21 8.67
N HIS A 99 20.36 -41.06 8.93
CA HIS A 99 20.61 -40.03 7.93
C HIS A 99 21.51 -40.65 6.85
N ALA A 100 20.86 -41.28 5.87
CA ALA A 100 21.50 -41.82 4.69
C ALA A 100 22.31 -40.71 4.02
N ALA A 101 23.54 -41.07 3.69
CA ALA A 101 24.60 -40.28 3.10
C ALA A 101 24.16 -38.98 2.41
N SER A 102 24.70 -37.88 2.95
CA SER A 102 24.80 -36.58 2.29
C SER A 102 25.36 -36.76 0.88
N SER A 103 24.49 -36.78 -0.14
CA SER A 103 24.91 -36.41 -1.48
C SER A 103 25.33 -34.96 -1.37
N ALA A 104 26.64 -34.69 -1.51
CA ALA A 104 27.12 -33.33 -1.68
C ALA A 104 26.38 -32.72 -2.88
N ALA A 105 25.29 -32.00 -2.61
CA ALA A 105 24.47 -31.40 -3.64
C ALA A 105 25.38 -30.43 -4.38
N ALA A 106 25.54 -30.65 -5.70
CA ALA A 106 26.31 -29.77 -6.53
C ALA A 106 25.75 -28.35 -6.37
N ALA A 107 26.59 -27.40 -5.93
CA ALA A 107 26.18 -26.03 -5.76
C ALA A 107 25.75 -25.45 -7.12
N THR A 108 24.62 -24.75 -7.16
CA THR A 108 24.20 -23.99 -8.34
C THR A 108 25.20 -22.86 -8.57
N ALA A 109 25.76 -22.76 -9.78
CA ALA A 109 26.66 -21.67 -10.14
C ALA A 109 25.92 -20.32 -10.10
N ALA A 110 26.64 -19.24 -9.75
CA ALA A 110 26.13 -17.88 -9.89
C ALA A 110 25.76 -17.62 -11.35
N HIS A 111 24.60 -17.03 -11.57
CA HIS A 111 24.07 -16.70 -12.89
C HIS A 111 23.14 -15.50 -12.75
N ASP A 112 23.02 -14.76 -13.85
CA ASP A 112 22.07 -13.67 -13.98
C ASP A 112 20.80 -14.19 -14.64
N GLN A 113 19.66 -13.62 -14.26
CA GLN A 113 18.37 -13.92 -14.88
C GLN A 113 17.70 -12.62 -15.30
N ALA A 114 17.54 -12.45 -16.61
CA ALA A 114 16.78 -11.32 -17.16
C ALA A 114 15.28 -11.48 -16.87
N MET A 115 14.63 -10.38 -16.49
CA MET A 115 13.19 -10.33 -16.24
C MET A 115 12.61 -9.00 -16.75
N THR A 116 11.44 -9.08 -17.38
CA THR A 116 10.69 -7.91 -17.85
C THR A 116 9.39 -7.82 -17.06
N LEU A 117 9.11 -6.64 -16.49
CA LEU A 117 7.89 -6.37 -15.73
C LEU A 117 7.11 -5.22 -16.37
N HIS A 118 5.84 -5.47 -16.68
CA HIS A 118 4.88 -4.45 -17.07
C HIS A 118 3.87 -4.26 -15.94
N VAL A 119 3.93 -3.13 -15.24
CA VAL A 119 3.01 -2.81 -14.14
C VAL A 119 1.99 -1.78 -14.60
N LEU A 120 0.71 -2.14 -14.50
CA LEU A 120 -0.40 -1.19 -14.58
C LEU A 120 -1.05 -1.11 -13.19
N SER A 121 -0.80 -0.02 -12.48
CA SER A 121 -1.38 0.19 -11.15
C SER A 121 -2.70 0.95 -11.26
N HIS A 122 -3.72 0.48 -10.55
CA HIS A 122 -4.98 1.21 -10.36
C HIS A 122 -4.93 1.89 -9.00
N ILE A 123 -4.84 3.22 -9.01
CA ILE A 123 -4.89 4.04 -7.80
C ILE A 123 -6.33 4.54 -7.65
N PRO A 124 -7.02 4.24 -6.55
CA PRO A 124 -8.37 4.74 -6.34
C PRO A 124 -8.38 6.25 -6.13
N ASP A 125 -9.57 6.84 -6.24
CA ASP A 125 -9.78 8.22 -5.82
C ASP A 125 -9.41 8.40 -4.35
N HIS A 126 -8.58 9.40 -4.08
CA HIS A 126 -8.16 9.80 -2.75
C HIS A 126 -8.00 11.32 -2.71
N ALA A 127 -8.30 11.90 -1.53
CA ALA A 127 -8.09 13.32 -1.32
C ALA A 127 -6.59 13.64 -1.19
N PRO A 128 -6.18 14.89 -1.45
CA PRO A 128 -4.87 15.36 -1.04
C PRO A 128 -4.64 15.09 0.44
N ARG A 129 -3.40 14.76 0.77
CA ARG A 129 -3.03 14.37 2.13
C ARG A 129 -3.13 15.53 3.12
N GLU A 130 -3.07 16.77 2.65
CA GLU A 130 -3.16 17.95 3.49
C GLU A 130 -4.48 18.04 4.28
N ASP A 131 -5.54 17.44 3.75
CA ASP A 131 -6.87 17.41 4.38
C ASP A 131 -7.11 16.12 5.19
N ASP A 132 -6.15 15.18 5.21
CA ASP A 132 -6.23 13.97 6.02
C ASP A 132 -6.12 14.31 7.52
N PRO A 133 -7.14 13.96 8.35
CA PRO A 133 -7.06 14.19 9.78
C PRO A 133 -5.84 13.53 10.44
N HIS A 134 -5.28 12.48 9.85
CA HIS A 134 -4.11 11.74 10.38
C HIS A 134 -2.76 12.26 9.89
N TYR A 135 -2.72 13.20 8.94
CA TYR A 135 -1.45 13.73 8.39
C TYR A 135 -0.51 14.31 9.45
N HIS A 136 -1.07 14.85 10.52
CA HIS A 136 -0.28 15.35 11.66
C HIS A 136 0.58 14.25 12.32
N LEU A 137 0.17 12.99 12.28
CA LEU A 137 0.93 11.85 12.81
C LEU A 137 2.18 11.57 11.98
N PHE A 138 2.08 11.67 10.65
CA PHE A 138 3.24 11.55 9.77
C PHE A 138 4.28 12.63 10.03
N GLU A 139 3.87 13.89 10.16
CA GLU A 139 4.79 14.98 10.48
C GLU A 139 5.37 14.85 11.89
N GLN A 140 4.59 14.33 12.86
CA GLN A 140 5.10 13.98 14.19
C GLN A 140 6.15 12.86 14.13
N ALA A 141 5.91 11.81 13.34
CA ALA A 141 6.85 10.71 13.13
C ALA A 141 8.16 11.22 12.52
N LYS A 142 8.07 12.02 11.45
CA LYS A 142 9.20 12.71 10.82
C LYS A 142 9.98 13.58 11.81
N ALA A 143 9.29 14.41 12.58
CA ALA A 143 9.92 15.27 13.58
C ALA A 143 10.62 14.45 14.67
N ARG A 144 10.03 13.33 15.11
CA ARG A 144 10.63 12.40 16.07
C ARG A 144 11.90 11.76 15.51
N LEU A 145 11.87 11.26 14.28
CA LEU A 145 13.02 10.66 13.60
C LEU A 145 14.17 11.67 13.47
N LYS A 146 13.87 12.94 13.14
CA LYS A 146 14.86 14.03 13.12
C LYS A 146 15.49 14.26 14.50
N ARG A 147 14.68 14.36 15.56
CA ARG A 147 15.18 14.53 16.93
C ARG A 147 16.06 13.37 17.41
N GLN A 148 15.76 12.16 16.95
CA GLN A 148 16.50 10.95 17.31
C GLN A 148 17.75 10.72 16.46
N GLY A 149 18.02 11.57 15.46
CA GLY A 149 19.14 11.36 14.52
C GLY A 149 18.93 10.17 13.59
N LEU A 150 17.68 9.72 13.43
CA LEU A 150 17.26 8.61 12.56
C LEU A 150 16.70 9.10 11.23
N TRP A 151 16.74 10.42 10.96
CA TRP A 151 16.34 11.02 9.69
C TRP A 151 17.40 10.81 8.60
N ARG A 152 17.58 9.56 8.22
CA ARG A 152 18.48 9.06 7.18
C ARG A 152 17.89 7.79 6.60
N CYS A 153 18.20 7.49 5.34
CA CYS A 153 17.78 6.23 4.74
C CYS A 153 18.16 5.04 5.62
N MET A 154 17.22 4.14 5.88
CA MET A 154 17.46 2.97 6.73
C MET A 154 18.38 1.93 6.08
N ILE A 155 18.41 1.86 4.75
CA ILE A 155 19.28 0.94 3.99
C ILE A 155 20.74 1.41 4.11
N ASN A 156 20.99 2.71 3.90
CA ASN A 156 22.28 3.36 4.14
C ASN A 156 23.48 2.60 3.54
N ASP A 157 23.35 2.06 2.33
CA ASP A 157 24.37 1.31 1.62
C ASP A 157 25.07 2.18 0.55
N ASP A 158 25.76 1.54 -0.39
CA ASP A 158 26.50 2.21 -1.45
C ASP A 158 25.61 2.69 -2.62
N LEU A 159 24.33 2.32 -2.63
CA LEU A 159 23.31 2.74 -3.62
C LEU A 159 22.52 3.96 -3.15
N CYS A 160 22.78 4.43 -1.93
CA CYS A 160 22.05 5.51 -1.30
C CYS A 160 22.49 6.90 -1.82
N ASP A 161 21.53 7.76 -2.18
CA ASP A 161 21.80 9.17 -2.54
C ASP A 161 21.71 10.16 -1.35
N GLY A 162 21.32 9.67 -0.17
CA GLY A 162 21.35 10.40 1.08
C GLY A 162 20.23 11.43 1.31
N VAL A 163 19.27 11.63 0.39
CA VAL A 163 18.16 12.58 0.60
C VAL A 163 16.94 11.86 1.20
N PRO A 164 16.69 11.97 2.52
CA PRO A 164 15.65 11.19 3.19
C PRO A 164 14.22 11.66 2.89
N GLU A 165 13.34 10.69 2.70
CA GLU A 165 11.90 10.78 2.52
C GLU A 165 11.23 9.73 3.44
N LEU A 166 9.97 9.97 3.83
CA LEU A 166 9.18 8.94 4.49
C LEU A 166 8.38 8.17 3.45
N HIS A 167 8.34 6.86 3.61
CA HIS A 167 7.66 5.91 2.77
C HIS A 167 6.69 5.06 3.63
N HIS A 168 5.55 4.67 3.06
CA HIS A 168 4.57 3.80 3.71
C HIS A 168 4.88 2.31 3.44
N SER A 169 5.52 1.61 4.37
CA SER A 169 6.12 0.28 4.20
C SER A 169 5.17 -0.85 3.79
N TYR A 170 3.96 -0.90 4.34
CA TYR A 170 3.04 -2.02 4.12
C TYR A 170 1.84 -1.61 3.28
N ILE A 171 1.19 -0.51 3.65
CA ILE A 171 0.00 0.00 2.98
C ILE A 171 0.24 1.45 2.58
N GLU A 172 0.25 1.69 1.27
CA GLU A 172 0.35 3.04 0.71
C GLU A 172 -0.84 3.90 1.13
N PHE A 173 -0.58 5.19 1.42
CA PHE A 173 -1.64 6.15 1.72
C PHE A 173 -2.74 6.15 0.65
N SER A 174 -2.35 6.10 -0.64
CA SER A 174 -3.28 6.10 -1.76
C SER A 174 -4.18 4.86 -1.84
N GLN A 175 -3.87 3.79 -1.11
CA GLN A 175 -4.61 2.52 -1.13
C GLN A 175 -5.32 2.22 0.20
N ILE A 176 -5.14 3.06 1.22
CA ILE A 176 -5.61 2.79 2.58
C ILE A 176 -7.09 2.43 2.65
N ASN A 177 -7.94 3.14 1.89
CA ASN A 177 -9.38 2.95 1.85
C ASN A 177 -9.84 1.68 1.10
N GLN A 178 -8.92 0.96 0.44
CA GLN A 178 -9.20 -0.29 -0.27
C GLN A 178 -8.68 -1.54 0.45
N VAL A 179 -8.01 -1.35 1.59
CA VAL A 179 -7.44 -2.44 2.37
C VAL A 179 -8.44 -2.90 3.43
N ASP A 180 -8.44 -4.20 3.73
CA ASP A 180 -9.22 -4.79 4.82
C ASP A 180 -8.38 -4.79 6.11
N PRO A 181 -8.70 -3.96 7.12
CA PRO A 181 -7.89 -3.84 8.33
C PRO A 181 -7.74 -5.18 9.08
N LYS A 182 -8.73 -6.07 9.01
CA LYS A 182 -8.67 -7.37 9.70
C LYS A 182 -7.66 -8.33 9.07
N LYS A 183 -7.42 -8.22 7.77
CA LYS A 183 -6.35 -8.98 7.12
C LYS A 183 -4.97 -8.46 7.50
N VAL A 184 -4.84 -7.13 7.64
CA VAL A 184 -3.60 -6.51 8.12
C VAL A 184 -3.29 -6.94 9.55
N GLU A 185 -4.28 -6.91 10.45
CA GLU A 185 -4.15 -7.42 11.82
C GLU A 185 -3.60 -8.84 11.85
N GLN A 186 -4.21 -9.74 11.08
CA GLN A 186 -3.82 -11.14 11.07
C GLN A 186 -2.41 -11.35 10.48
N ALA A 187 -2.08 -10.64 9.40
CA ALA A 187 -0.80 -10.79 8.72
C ALA A 187 0.37 -10.24 9.54
N LEU A 188 0.16 -9.11 10.24
CA LEU A 188 1.20 -8.40 10.97
C LEU A 188 1.17 -8.64 12.49
N GLY A 189 0.20 -9.41 12.99
CA GLY A 189 0.02 -9.65 14.43
C GLY A 189 -0.38 -8.37 15.19
N LEU A 190 -1.15 -7.50 14.54
CA LEU A 190 -1.66 -6.24 15.09
C LEU A 190 -3.09 -6.38 15.60
N HIS A 191 -3.60 -5.35 16.27
CA HIS A 191 -4.98 -5.29 16.74
C HIS A 191 -5.52 -3.87 16.62
N PHE A 192 -6.61 -3.69 15.86
CA PHE A 192 -7.34 -2.44 15.74
C PHE A 192 -8.75 -2.64 16.30
N GLU A 193 -9.21 -1.73 17.18
CA GLU A 193 -10.56 -1.80 17.72
C GLU A 193 -11.59 -1.33 16.68
N ASN A 194 -11.19 -0.43 15.79
CA ASN A 194 -12.03 0.20 14.79
C ASN A 194 -11.19 0.69 13.59
N ASP A 195 -11.83 1.31 12.59
CA ASP A 195 -11.17 1.81 11.38
C ASP A 195 -10.26 3.02 11.64
N GLU A 196 -10.62 3.88 12.60
CA GLU A 196 -9.80 5.03 12.99
C GLU A 196 -8.44 4.58 13.54
N ASP A 197 -8.40 3.53 14.36
CA ASP A 197 -7.16 2.95 14.87
C ASP A 197 -6.25 2.45 13.73
N PHE A 198 -6.86 1.91 12.67
CA PHE A 198 -6.12 1.46 11.47
C PHE A 198 -5.57 2.64 10.68
N GLN A 199 -6.35 3.70 10.48
CA GLN A 199 -5.92 4.92 9.80
C GLN A 199 -4.78 5.61 10.58
N GLU A 200 -4.90 5.70 11.91
CA GLU A 200 -3.84 6.19 12.80
C GLU A 200 -2.57 5.34 12.67
N TRP A 201 -2.69 4.01 12.67
CA TRP A 201 -1.55 3.11 12.50
C TRP A 201 -0.87 3.29 11.14
N ALA A 202 -1.65 3.44 10.07
CA ALA A 202 -1.13 3.57 8.73
C ALA A 202 -0.28 4.84 8.55
N GLU A 203 -0.59 5.92 9.28
CA GLU A 203 0.20 7.15 9.31
C GLU A 203 1.25 7.21 10.44
N SER A 204 1.48 6.09 11.13
CA SER A 204 2.39 5.97 12.27
C SER A 204 3.69 5.20 11.94
N PRO A 205 4.75 5.30 12.78
CA PRO A 205 6.03 4.60 12.56
C PRO A 205 5.96 3.09 12.33
N GLY A 206 4.85 2.42 12.65
CA GLY A 206 4.65 0.99 12.35
C GLY A 206 4.49 0.70 10.86
N ASN A 207 4.01 1.68 10.08
CA ASN A 207 3.85 1.60 8.63
C ASN A 207 4.76 2.61 7.92
N LEU A 208 5.66 3.30 8.61
CA LEU A 208 6.52 4.32 8.01
C LEU A 208 8.00 3.95 8.12
N GLU A 209 8.73 4.11 7.03
CA GLU A 209 10.18 3.97 7.00
C GLU A 209 10.87 5.15 6.30
N VAL A 210 12.10 5.43 6.70
CA VAL A 210 12.90 6.50 6.07
C VAL A 210 13.72 5.89 4.94
N LEU A 211 13.43 6.28 3.71
CA LEU A 211 14.19 5.88 2.52
C LEU A 211 14.85 7.12 1.91
N CYS A 212 15.90 6.94 1.11
CA CYS A 212 16.38 8.03 0.27
C CYS A 212 15.67 8.03 -1.08
N VAL A 213 15.83 9.07 -1.91
CA VAL A 213 15.15 9.14 -3.21
C VAL A 213 15.47 7.93 -4.08
N ALA A 214 16.73 7.47 -4.07
CA ALA A 214 17.18 6.27 -4.78
C ALA A 214 16.43 5.00 -4.36
N HIS A 215 16.30 4.78 -3.04
CA HIS A 215 15.64 3.61 -2.45
C HIS A 215 14.12 3.74 -2.30
N HIS A 216 13.57 4.93 -2.49
CA HIS A 216 12.14 5.17 -2.45
C HIS A 216 11.54 5.02 -3.86
N ARG A 217 11.94 5.89 -4.80
CA ARG A 217 11.25 6.07 -6.08
C ARG A 217 12.11 5.92 -7.34
N ALA A 218 13.42 5.71 -7.20
CA ALA A 218 14.32 5.54 -8.35
C ALA A 218 14.54 4.05 -8.68
N HIS A 219 15.59 3.75 -9.45
CA HIS A 219 15.89 2.42 -9.99
C HIS A 219 16.10 1.33 -8.93
N TYR A 220 16.49 1.69 -7.72
CA TYR A 220 16.61 0.79 -6.57
C TYR A 220 15.47 0.97 -5.55
N GLY A 221 14.37 1.57 -6.02
CA GLY A 221 13.26 2.02 -5.21
C GLY A 221 12.27 0.92 -4.88
N ILE A 222 11.68 0.97 -3.69
CA ILE A 222 10.60 0.06 -3.28
C ILE A 222 9.42 0.08 -4.26
N HIS A 223 9.11 1.22 -4.86
CA HIS A 223 8.04 1.29 -5.86
C HIS A 223 8.42 0.72 -7.24
N MET A 224 9.70 0.40 -7.46
CA MET A 224 10.22 -0.07 -8.75
C MET A 224 10.63 -1.55 -8.72
N ILE A 225 11.07 -2.05 -7.56
CA ILE A 225 11.58 -3.41 -7.40
C ILE A 225 10.46 -4.35 -6.91
N PRO A 226 10.28 -5.54 -7.53
CA PRO A 226 9.35 -6.54 -7.03
C PRO A 226 9.60 -6.91 -5.56
N GLY A 227 8.52 -7.10 -4.79
CA GLY A 227 8.57 -7.36 -3.34
C GLY A 227 9.67 -8.33 -2.87
N PRO A 228 9.81 -9.54 -3.45
CA PRO A 228 10.86 -10.48 -3.03
C PRO A 228 12.30 -9.96 -3.21
N LEU A 229 12.55 -9.17 -4.26
CA LEU A 229 13.85 -8.56 -4.51
C LEU A 229 14.06 -7.34 -3.60
N TRP A 230 12.99 -6.59 -3.33
CA TRP A 230 13.02 -5.47 -2.38
C TRP A 230 13.36 -5.93 -0.97
N GLU A 231 12.76 -7.02 -0.48
CA GLU A 231 13.07 -7.53 0.86
C GLU A 231 14.55 -7.91 1.02
N ALA A 232 15.19 -8.45 -0.03
CA ALA A 232 16.63 -8.69 -0.02
C ALA A 232 17.44 -7.38 0.00
N LEU A 233 17.02 -6.38 -0.80
CA LEU A 233 17.67 -5.07 -0.86
C LEU A 233 17.53 -4.28 0.47
N ARG A 234 16.42 -4.43 1.18
CA ARG A 234 16.15 -3.76 2.46
C ARG A 234 17.22 -4.07 3.53
N PHE A 235 17.85 -5.24 3.44
CA PHE A 235 18.92 -5.70 4.32
C PHE A 235 20.26 -5.84 3.60
N HIS A 236 20.43 -5.10 2.49
CA HIS A 236 21.61 -5.18 1.65
C HIS A 236 22.89 -4.82 2.40
N LYS A 237 23.94 -5.60 2.15
CA LYS A 237 25.24 -5.40 2.77
C LYS A 237 26.04 -4.39 1.95
N LYS A 238 26.79 -3.52 2.63
CA LYS A 238 27.77 -2.66 1.94
C LYS A 238 28.82 -3.49 1.20
N GLY A 239 29.23 -3.01 0.04
CA GLY A 239 30.23 -3.64 -0.82
C GLY A 239 29.74 -4.89 -1.55
N THR A 240 28.43 -5.17 -1.56
CA THR A 240 27.84 -6.22 -2.41
C THR A 240 27.11 -5.61 -3.59
N MET A 241 26.96 -6.41 -4.66
CA MET A 241 26.13 -6.04 -5.80
C MET A 241 24.66 -6.12 -5.40
N ALA A 242 23.83 -5.23 -5.96
CA ALA A 242 22.40 -5.28 -5.79
C ALA A 242 21.85 -6.63 -6.28
N ALA A 243 20.83 -7.15 -5.60
CA ALA A 243 20.16 -8.39 -6.02
C ALA A 243 19.42 -8.24 -7.37
N ALA A 244 19.11 -7.01 -7.75
CA ALA A 244 18.55 -6.65 -9.04
C ALA A 244 18.97 -5.22 -9.40
N GLU A 245 19.11 -4.97 -10.69
CA GLU A 245 19.32 -3.64 -11.24
C GLU A 245 18.28 -3.36 -12.32
N PHE A 246 17.96 -2.07 -12.50
CA PHE A 246 17.09 -1.64 -13.57
C PHE A 246 17.90 -1.52 -14.87
N VAL A 247 17.59 -2.37 -15.85
CA VAL A 247 18.12 -2.25 -17.21
C VAL A 247 17.10 -1.50 -18.07
N PRO A 248 17.42 -0.31 -18.60
CA PRO A 248 16.52 0.41 -19.50
C PRO A 248 16.17 -0.44 -20.73
N ALA A 249 14.96 -0.24 -21.27
CA ALA A 249 14.52 -0.97 -22.46
C ALA A 249 15.49 -0.85 -23.65
N SER A 250 16.15 0.30 -23.80
CA SER A 250 17.18 0.52 -24.84
C SER A 250 18.43 -0.35 -24.69
N GLU A 251 18.68 -0.88 -23.50
CA GLU A 251 19.85 -1.69 -23.16
C GLU A 251 19.51 -3.18 -23.02
N ALA A 252 18.23 -3.51 -22.82
CA ALA A 252 17.78 -4.88 -22.59
C ALA A 252 17.90 -5.80 -23.83
N GLY A 253 18.05 -5.22 -25.04
CA GLY A 253 18.08 -5.95 -26.30
C GLY A 253 16.71 -6.52 -26.68
N ASP A 254 16.23 -6.18 -27.88
CA ASP A 254 15.02 -6.78 -28.47
C ASP A 254 15.31 -8.18 -29.06
#